data_AF-A0A927PB78-F1
#
_entry.id   AF-A0A927PB78-F1
#
_cell.length_a   1.000
_cell.length_b   1.000
_cell.length_c   1.000
_cell.angle_alpha   90.00
_cell.angle_beta   90.00
_cell.angle_gamma   90.00
#
_symmetry.space_group_name_H-M   'P 1'
#
loop_
_entity.id
_entity.type
_entity.pdbx_description
1 polymer ?
#
loop_
_entity_poly.entity_id
_entity_poly.type
_entity_poly.pdbx_seq_one_letter_code
_entity_poly.pdbx_strand_id
1 'polypeptide(L)'
;MKHVPLWKKAVAPMLCAVCAVMLTGCAAMNPPQVTQSPTMTSPSPQALNSPAPTAESMYKDGVYTAQASEAYAAQNGGWQEYVKVTVTGGQVTDVEYDADMDGKKKSETTADEYPMDPHPSKWIPEIERQLKAAGEKTKIDGVTGATQSSRMAERLYAAALNAARTGNTATVTLADDAENAAPDAAQTDSAQ
;
A
#
# COMPACT_ATOMS: atom_id res chain seq x y z
N MET A 1 -40.64 -0.57 -17.89
CA MET A 1 -40.18 0.71 -18.46
C MET A 1 -38.75 0.93 -18.02
N LYS A 2 -37.82 0.93 -18.97
CA LYS A 2 -36.38 1.08 -18.73
C LYS A 2 -36.08 2.57 -18.69
N HIS A 3 -35.59 3.09 -17.56
CA HIS A 3 -35.00 4.42 -17.52
C HIS A 3 -33.54 4.31 -17.11
N VAL A 4 -32.70 4.50 -18.12
CA VAL A 4 -31.25 4.70 -18.03
C VAL A 4 -31.03 6.22 -17.97
N PRO A 5 -30.32 6.80 -16.99
CA PRO A 5 -29.95 8.20 -17.04
C PRO A 5 -28.82 8.42 -18.07
N LEU A 6 -29.23 9.03 -19.17
CA LEU A 6 -28.44 9.63 -20.24
C LEU A 6 -27.71 10.88 -19.74
N TRP A 7 -26.44 10.74 -19.39
CA TRP A 7 -25.47 11.82 -19.49
C TRP A 7 -24.20 11.23 -20.11
N LYS A 8 -24.15 11.29 -21.43
CA LYS A 8 -22.91 11.34 -22.21
C LYS A 8 -23.12 12.46 -23.22
N LYS A 9 -22.16 13.39 -23.30
CA LYS A 9 -21.66 14.11 -24.49
C LYS A 9 -20.78 15.26 -23.96
N ALA A 10 -19.47 15.05 -23.86
CA ALA A 10 -18.51 15.19 -24.96
C ALA A 10 -18.45 16.63 -25.47
N VAL A 11 -17.40 17.35 -25.06
CA VAL A 11 -16.89 18.55 -25.72
C VAL A 11 -15.45 18.26 -26.10
N ALA A 12 -15.21 18.29 -27.41
CA ALA A 12 -13.90 18.33 -28.06
C ALA A 12 -13.80 19.68 -28.80
N PRO A 13 -12.73 19.96 -29.56
CA PRO A 13 -11.31 20.08 -29.25
C PRO A 13 -10.80 21.53 -29.51
N MET A 14 -9.60 21.92 -29.06
CA MET A 14 -8.96 23.13 -29.60
C MET A 14 -7.47 22.92 -29.86
N LEU A 15 -7.17 23.00 -31.15
CA LEU A 15 -5.91 22.92 -31.86
C LEU A 15 -5.15 24.25 -31.79
N CYS A 16 -3.86 24.21 -31.44
CA CYS A 16 -2.78 25.15 -31.81
C CYS A 16 -1.56 24.78 -30.95
N ALA A 17 -0.31 24.83 -31.37
CA ALA A 17 0.34 24.87 -32.66
C ALA A 17 1.79 24.41 -32.37
N VAL A 18 2.38 23.73 -33.33
CA VAL A 18 3.77 23.26 -33.32
C VAL A 18 4.75 24.43 -33.19
N CYS A 19 5.77 24.30 -32.34
CA CYS A 19 7.08 24.94 -32.53
C CYS A 19 8.17 23.94 -32.16
N ALA A 20 8.66 23.21 -33.16
CA ALA A 20 9.96 22.56 -33.10
C ALA A 20 11.05 23.61 -33.34
N VAL A 21 12.04 23.66 -32.45
CA VAL A 21 13.33 24.31 -32.76
C VAL A 21 14.42 23.29 -32.45
N MET A 22 15.01 22.80 -33.53
CA MET A 22 16.24 22.01 -33.57
C MET A 22 17.46 22.93 -33.48
N LEU A 23 18.63 22.28 -33.38
CA LEU A 23 20.00 22.77 -33.64
C LEU A 23 20.65 23.44 -32.43
N THR A 24 21.95 23.34 -32.16
CA THR A 24 23.10 22.53 -32.58
C THR A 24 24.21 23.12 -31.71
N GLY A 25 24.98 22.29 -31.01
CA GLY A 25 26.08 22.78 -30.18
C GLY A 25 27.15 21.74 -29.93
N CYS A 26 27.82 21.30 -30.99
CA CYS A 26 29.12 20.65 -30.91
C CYS A 26 30.18 21.63 -31.42
N ALA A 27 31.19 21.92 -30.60
CA ALA A 27 32.49 22.49 -30.98
C ALA A 27 33.55 21.77 -30.13
N ALA A 28 34.34 20.86 -30.71
CA ALA A 28 35.73 21.05 -31.22
C ALA A 28 36.75 21.19 -30.04
N MET A 29 37.91 20.52 -29.94
CA MET A 29 38.81 19.90 -30.93
C MET A 29 39.94 19.09 -30.20
N ASN A 30 40.35 17.97 -30.82
CA ASN A 30 41.62 17.18 -30.80
C ASN A 30 42.18 16.40 -29.57
N PRO A 31 42.75 15.19 -29.81
CA PRO A 31 43.53 14.39 -28.85
C PRO A 31 45.05 14.64 -28.99
N PRO A 32 45.86 14.12 -28.03
CA PRO A 32 46.79 13.07 -28.44
C PRO A 32 46.83 11.89 -27.45
N GLN A 33 46.92 10.69 -28.01
CA GLN A 33 47.28 9.46 -27.32
C GLN A 33 48.79 9.45 -27.04
N VAL A 34 49.19 9.25 -25.78
CA VAL A 34 50.54 8.79 -25.44
C VAL A 34 50.45 7.79 -24.28
N THR A 35 50.59 6.51 -24.65
CA THR A 35 51.43 5.46 -24.02
C THR A 35 51.14 4.97 -22.59
N GLN A 36 51.30 3.64 -22.45
CA GLN A 36 50.96 2.74 -21.35
C GLN A 36 51.91 2.83 -20.12
N SER A 37 51.32 2.74 -18.91
CA SER A 37 51.74 2.08 -17.61
C SER A 37 53.17 2.27 -17.02
N PRO A 38 53.44 2.00 -15.69
CA PRO A 38 52.64 1.34 -14.65
C PRO A 38 52.64 1.99 -13.21
N THR A 39 51.91 1.33 -12.28
CA THR A 39 52.12 1.22 -10.81
C THR A 39 51.44 2.20 -9.83
N MET A 40 50.33 1.71 -9.25
CA MET A 40 49.92 1.67 -7.82
C MET A 40 50.50 2.70 -6.81
N THR A 41 49.62 3.43 -6.10
CA THR A 41 49.39 3.33 -4.62
C THR A 41 48.61 4.55 -4.08
N SER A 42 47.39 4.32 -3.60
CA SER A 42 46.79 4.82 -2.33
C SER A 42 45.32 5.26 -2.48
N PRO A 43 44.37 4.66 -1.72
CA PRO A 43 42.95 4.95 -1.81
C PRO A 43 42.54 6.09 -0.87
N SER A 44 41.77 7.06 -1.39
CA SER A 44 40.99 8.01 -0.58
C SER A 44 39.56 7.47 -0.42
N PRO A 45 38.96 7.51 0.79
CA PRO A 45 37.74 6.79 1.11
C PRO A 45 36.50 7.33 0.40
N GLN A 46 35.94 6.46 -0.45
CA GLN A 46 34.53 6.12 -0.63
C GLN A 46 33.53 7.26 -0.45
N ALA A 47 33.05 7.76 -1.60
CA ALA A 47 31.74 8.37 -1.72
C ALA A 47 30.68 7.42 -1.13
N LEU A 48 30.11 7.82 0.00
CA LEU A 48 28.95 7.18 0.59
C LEU A 48 27.74 7.37 -0.33
N ASN A 49 27.09 6.25 -0.66
CA ASN A 49 25.66 6.12 -0.96
C ASN A 49 25.22 6.43 -2.40
N SER A 50 25.54 5.50 -3.29
CA SER A 50 24.54 5.04 -4.26
C SER A 50 24.39 3.53 -4.06
N PRO A 51 23.23 3.00 -3.62
CA PRO A 51 23.04 1.57 -3.59
C PRO A 51 23.11 1.05 -5.03
N ALA A 52 24.00 0.06 -5.22
CA ALA A 52 24.06 -0.79 -6.40
C ALA A 52 22.66 -1.32 -6.75
N PRO A 53 22.35 -1.63 -8.03
CA PRO A 53 21.06 -2.19 -8.39
C PRO A 53 20.92 -3.56 -7.73
N THR A 54 20.19 -3.58 -6.61
CA THR A 54 20.07 -4.74 -5.72
C THR A 54 18.71 -5.34 -5.96
N ALA A 55 18.69 -6.47 -6.67
CA ALA A 55 17.50 -7.26 -7.02
C ALA A 55 16.44 -6.50 -7.83
N GLU A 56 15.76 -7.20 -8.74
CA GLU A 56 14.52 -6.69 -9.34
C GLU A 56 13.55 -6.36 -8.19
N SER A 57 13.28 -5.06 -7.96
CA SER A 57 12.43 -4.61 -6.86
C SER A 57 11.01 -5.17 -7.03
N MET A 58 10.53 -5.98 -6.08
CA MET A 58 9.18 -6.56 -6.15
C MET A 58 8.09 -5.48 -6.14
N TYR A 59 8.36 -4.36 -5.46
CA TYR A 59 7.42 -3.25 -5.28
C TYR A 59 7.97 -1.96 -5.88
N LYS A 60 7.06 -1.10 -6.34
CA LYS A 60 7.38 0.27 -6.73
C LYS A 60 7.45 1.14 -5.47
N ASP A 61 8.42 2.03 -5.40
CA ASP A 61 8.53 2.99 -4.29
C ASP A 61 7.28 3.88 -4.23
N GLY A 62 6.82 4.18 -3.01
CA GLY A 62 5.61 4.96 -2.80
C GLY A 62 4.91 4.61 -1.50
N VAL A 63 3.75 5.23 -1.31
CA VAL A 63 2.86 4.98 -0.18
C VAL A 63 1.56 4.40 -0.73
N TYR A 64 1.18 3.23 -0.24
CA TYR A 64 0.04 2.45 -0.71
C TYR A 64 -0.95 2.27 0.41
N THR A 65 -2.19 2.71 0.17
CA THR A 65 -3.24 2.68 1.20
C THR A 65 -4.32 1.70 0.79
N ALA A 66 -4.74 0.85 1.73
CA ALA A 66 -5.95 0.07 1.62
C ALA A 66 -6.85 0.37 2.82
N GLN A 67 -8.15 0.49 2.60
CA GLN A 67 -9.15 0.72 3.65
C GLN A 67 -10.33 -0.24 3.51
N ALA A 68 -10.99 -0.52 4.62
CA ALA A 68 -12.26 -1.22 4.61
C ALA A 68 -13.36 -0.33 3.99
N SER A 69 -14.41 -0.96 3.48
CA SER A 69 -15.55 -0.26 2.91
C SER A 69 -16.38 0.44 3.99
N GLU A 70 -17.13 1.46 3.60
CA GLU A 70 -18.10 2.11 4.50
C GLU A 70 -19.13 1.11 5.04
N ALA A 71 -19.51 0.10 4.24
CA ALA A 71 -20.42 -0.96 4.68
C ALA A 71 -19.80 -1.85 5.78
N TYR A 72 -18.50 -2.13 5.70
CA TYR A 72 -17.77 -2.80 6.79
C TYR A 72 -17.73 -1.91 8.03
N ALA A 73 -17.37 -0.64 7.86
CA ALA A 73 -17.31 0.31 8.96
C ALA A 73 -18.65 0.44 9.68
N ALA A 74 -19.76 0.55 8.94
CA ALA A 74 -21.11 0.62 9.48
C ALA A 74 -21.48 -0.63 10.32
N GLN A 75 -21.01 -1.82 9.94
CA GLN A 75 -21.22 -3.06 10.70
C GLN A 75 -20.32 -3.16 11.94
N ASN A 76 -19.22 -2.41 11.97
CA ASN A 76 -18.20 -2.47 13.02
C ASN A 76 -18.13 -1.19 13.88
N GLY A 77 -19.28 -0.55 14.06
CA GLY A 77 -19.43 0.60 14.97
C GLY A 77 -18.92 1.92 14.40
N GLY A 78 -18.92 2.07 13.07
CA GLY A 78 -18.50 3.28 12.36
C GLY A 78 -16.99 3.37 12.10
N TRP A 79 -16.21 2.40 12.57
CA TRP A 79 -14.75 2.42 12.47
C TRP A 79 -14.27 1.81 11.16
N GLN A 80 -13.65 2.63 10.31
CA GLN A 80 -13.08 2.19 9.05
C GLN A 80 -11.61 1.83 9.23
N GLU A 81 -11.32 0.52 9.22
CA GLU A 81 -9.95 0.01 9.29
C GLU A 81 -9.15 0.38 8.03
N TYR A 82 -7.86 0.71 8.19
CA TYR A 82 -6.97 1.01 7.09
C TYR A 82 -5.55 0.50 7.37
N VAL A 83 -4.82 0.24 6.28
CA VAL A 83 -3.37 -0.01 6.28
C VAL A 83 -2.71 0.95 5.31
N LYS A 84 -1.58 1.54 5.72
CA LYS A 84 -0.70 2.32 4.85
C LYS A 84 0.67 1.66 4.82
N VAL A 85 1.16 1.35 3.63
CA VAL A 85 2.47 0.70 3.42
C VAL A 85 3.40 1.68 2.71
N THR A 86 4.56 1.94 3.31
CA THR A 86 5.62 2.73 2.69
C THR A 86 6.65 1.79 2.07
N VAL A 87 6.96 2.00 0.79
CA VAL A 87 7.97 1.25 0.05
C VAL A 87 9.10 2.18 -0.36
N THR A 88 10.33 1.77 -0.10
CA THR A 88 11.54 2.51 -0.50
C THR A 88 12.63 1.52 -0.92
N GLY A 89 13.28 1.78 -2.06
CA GLY A 89 14.26 0.85 -2.62
C GLY A 89 13.67 -0.54 -2.91
N GLY A 90 12.39 -0.60 -3.27
CA GLY A 90 11.71 -1.85 -3.59
C GLY A 90 11.27 -2.70 -2.40
N GLN A 91 11.47 -2.23 -1.17
CA GLN A 91 11.16 -2.96 0.06
C GLN A 91 10.17 -2.18 0.92
N VAL A 92 9.34 -2.91 1.67
CA VAL A 92 8.47 -2.32 2.69
C VAL A 92 9.34 -1.77 3.82
N THR A 93 9.28 -0.46 4.05
CA THR A 93 10.05 0.23 5.09
C THR A 93 9.21 0.65 6.28
N ASP A 94 7.90 0.82 6.09
CA ASP A 94 6.96 1.10 7.17
C ASP A 94 5.55 0.58 6.86
N VAL A 95 4.80 0.29 7.92
CA VAL A 95 3.39 -0.09 7.87
C VAL A 95 2.66 0.64 8.98
N GLU A 96 1.62 1.39 8.67
CA GLU A 96 0.69 1.95 9.65
C GLU A 96 -0.62 1.16 9.59
N TYR A 97 -1.19 0.81 10.75
CA TYR A 97 -2.51 0.19 10.83
C TYR A 97 -3.34 0.84 11.94
N ASP A 98 -4.56 1.26 11.62
CA ASP A 98 -5.54 1.76 12.59
C ASP A 98 -6.96 1.63 12.04
N ALA A 99 -7.96 2.09 12.80
CA ALA A 99 -9.29 2.37 12.31
C ALA A 99 -9.65 3.83 12.57
N ASP A 100 -10.23 4.49 11.58
CA ASP A 100 -10.64 5.89 11.66
C ASP A 100 -12.16 6.00 11.73
N MET A 101 -12.64 6.96 12.53
CA MET A 101 -14.02 7.44 12.47
C MET A 101 -13.98 8.96 12.58
N ASP A 102 -14.35 9.65 11.50
CA ASP A 102 -14.37 11.11 11.40
C ASP A 102 -13.04 11.80 11.76
N GLY A 103 -11.91 11.22 11.33
CA GLY A 103 -10.57 11.75 11.57
C GLY A 103 -10.01 11.44 12.96
N LYS A 104 -10.74 10.65 13.75
CA LYS A 104 -10.27 10.14 15.04
C LYS A 104 -9.84 8.69 14.89
N LYS A 105 -8.63 8.38 15.37
CA LYS A 105 -8.13 7.00 15.41
C LYS A 105 -8.68 6.21 16.58
N LYS A 106 -8.96 4.93 16.34
CA LYS A 106 -9.47 4.00 17.34
C LYS A 106 -8.42 3.71 18.40
N SER A 107 -7.14 3.66 18.04
CA SER A 107 -6.04 3.48 19.00
C SER A 107 -5.91 4.65 20.00
N GLU A 108 -6.38 5.83 19.61
CA GLU A 108 -6.29 7.09 20.37
C GLU A 108 -7.57 7.38 21.19
N THR A 109 -8.59 6.51 21.15
CA THR A 109 -9.79 6.68 21.99
C THR A 109 -9.46 6.53 23.47
N THR A 110 -10.28 7.16 24.31
CA THR A 110 -10.29 6.88 25.75
C THR A 110 -11.20 5.69 26.07
N ALA A 111 -11.02 5.09 27.25
CA ALA A 111 -11.89 4.03 27.72
C ALA A 111 -13.35 4.48 27.91
N ASP A 112 -13.59 5.77 28.13
CA ASP A 112 -14.95 6.33 28.22
C ASP A 112 -15.65 6.38 26.86
N GLU A 113 -14.89 6.62 25.79
CA GLU A 113 -15.40 6.70 24.42
C GLU A 113 -15.48 5.34 23.74
N TYR A 114 -14.58 4.41 24.10
CA TYR A 114 -14.57 3.03 23.62
C TYR A 114 -14.34 2.04 24.77
N PRO A 115 -15.38 1.73 25.57
CA PRO A 115 -15.26 0.87 26.76
C PRO A 115 -15.18 -0.62 26.40
N MET A 116 -14.10 -1.04 25.74
CA MET A 116 -13.78 -2.46 25.48
C MET A 116 -12.54 -2.89 26.26
N ASP A 117 -12.45 -4.17 26.61
CA ASP A 117 -11.26 -4.82 27.17
C ASP A 117 -10.91 -6.07 26.33
N PRO A 118 -9.69 -6.17 25.76
CA PRO A 118 -8.61 -5.18 25.76
C PRO A 118 -8.93 -3.95 24.89
N HIS A 119 -8.59 -2.76 25.40
CA HIS A 119 -8.78 -1.49 24.69
C HIS A 119 -7.97 -1.45 23.36
N PRO A 120 -8.41 -0.74 22.30
CA PRO A 120 -7.71 -0.66 21.02
C PRO A 120 -6.26 -0.22 21.07
N SER A 121 -5.91 0.66 22.00
CA SER A 121 -4.52 1.06 22.27
C SER A 121 -3.59 -0.10 22.67
N LYS A 122 -4.14 -1.29 22.98
CA LYS A 122 -3.36 -2.51 23.26
C LYS A 122 -3.22 -3.42 22.06
N TRP A 123 -4.29 -3.64 21.29
CA TRP A 123 -4.27 -4.62 20.19
C TRP A 123 -3.95 -4.01 18.81
N ILE A 124 -4.18 -2.72 18.57
CA ILE A 124 -3.80 -2.07 17.29
C ILE A 124 -2.27 -2.09 17.09
N PRO A 125 -1.44 -1.68 18.08
CA PRO A 125 0.01 -1.76 17.93
C PRO A 125 0.54 -3.20 17.79
N GLU A 126 -0.18 -4.18 18.33
CA GLU A 126 0.12 -5.59 18.17
C GLU A 126 -0.05 -6.03 16.70
N ILE A 127 -1.21 -5.72 16.11
CA ILE A 127 -1.49 -6.01 14.70
C ILE A 127 -0.48 -5.29 13.80
N GLU A 128 -0.23 -3.99 14.03
CA GLU A 128 0.75 -3.23 13.25
C GLU A 128 2.15 -3.88 13.31
N ARG A 129 2.60 -4.29 14.50
CA ARG A 129 3.89 -4.96 14.66
C ARG A 129 3.94 -6.28 13.88
N GLN A 130 2.86 -7.06 13.88
CA GLN A 130 2.80 -8.30 13.12
C GLN A 130 2.83 -8.04 11.60
N LEU A 131 2.14 -7.01 11.11
CA LEU A 131 2.21 -6.62 9.70
C LEU A 131 3.62 -6.19 9.28
N LYS A 132 4.30 -5.37 10.09
CA LYS A 132 5.71 -4.99 9.89
C LYS A 132 6.62 -6.21 9.82
N ALA A 133 6.40 -7.20 10.69
CA ALA A 133 7.17 -8.44 10.73
C ALA A 133 6.83 -9.40 9.57
N ALA A 134 5.61 -9.37 9.06
CA ALA A 134 5.16 -10.26 7.98
C ALA A 134 5.90 -9.97 6.66
N GLY A 135 6.30 -8.72 6.42
CA GLY A 135 6.93 -8.32 5.16
C GLY A 135 6.06 -8.73 3.97
N GLU A 136 6.59 -9.54 3.06
CA GLU A 136 5.85 -10.00 1.87
C GLU A 136 4.80 -11.10 2.14
N LYS A 137 4.85 -11.75 3.31
CA LYS A 137 4.08 -12.97 3.59
C LYS A 137 2.61 -12.73 3.92
N THR A 138 2.23 -11.47 4.16
CA THR A 138 0.90 -10.92 4.51
C THR A 138 0.17 -11.49 5.73
N LYS A 139 0.40 -12.76 6.06
CA LYS A 139 -0.29 -13.49 7.11
C LYS A 139 0.20 -13.06 8.49
N ILE A 140 -0.76 -12.81 9.37
CA ILE A 140 -0.53 -12.50 10.78
C ILE A 140 -1.33 -13.46 11.67
N ASP A 141 -0.95 -13.55 12.94
CA ASP A 141 -1.70 -14.29 13.94
C ASP A 141 -2.93 -13.49 14.40
N GLY A 142 -4.00 -14.21 14.73
CA GLY A 142 -5.18 -13.59 15.32
C GLY A 142 -4.88 -13.03 16.71
N VAL A 143 -5.11 -11.74 16.91
CA VAL A 143 -4.97 -11.09 18.22
C VAL A 143 -6.22 -11.32 19.05
N THR A 144 -6.06 -11.81 20.28
CA THR A 144 -7.19 -12.05 21.21
C THR A 144 -7.97 -10.76 21.45
N GLY A 145 -9.30 -10.80 21.29
CA GLY A 145 -10.17 -9.63 21.38
C GLY A 145 -10.25 -8.80 20.08
N ALA A 146 -9.41 -9.08 19.08
CA ALA A 146 -9.33 -8.38 17.80
C ALA A 146 -9.19 -9.33 16.61
N THR A 147 -9.78 -10.53 16.68
CA THR A 147 -9.64 -11.56 15.63
C THR A 147 -10.21 -11.10 14.29
N GLN A 148 -11.36 -10.41 14.27
CA GLN A 148 -11.95 -9.87 13.04
C GLN A 148 -11.04 -8.80 12.42
N SER A 149 -10.55 -7.88 13.25
CA SER A 149 -9.60 -6.84 12.84
C SER A 149 -8.27 -7.43 12.34
N SER A 150 -7.79 -8.51 12.94
CA SER A 150 -6.58 -9.22 12.45
C SER A 150 -6.79 -9.79 11.03
N ARG A 151 -7.96 -10.40 10.77
CA ARG A 151 -8.30 -10.91 9.43
C ARG A 151 -8.46 -9.78 8.41
N MET A 152 -9.08 -8.67 8.80
CA MET A 152 -9.22 -7.52 7.91
C MET A 152 -7.87 -6.86 7.63
N ALA A 153 -7.02 -6.70 8.64
CA ALA A 153 -5.65 -6.18 8.50
C ALA A 153 -4.81 -6.99 7.51
N GLU A 154 -4.87 -8.33 7.57
CA GLU A 154 -4.19 -9.21 6.59
C GLU A 154 -4.66 -8.92 5.15
N ARG A 155 -5.99 -8.79 4.95
CA ARG A 155 -6.58 -8.50 3.63
C ARG A 155 -6.18 -7.11 3.12
N LEU A 156 -6.27 -6.10 3.97
CA LEU A 156 -5.89 -4.72 3.63
C LEU A 156 -4.40 -4.63 3.29
N TYR A 157 -3.54 -5.27 4.08
CA TYR A 157 -2.12 -5.30 3.82
C TYR A 157 -1.79 -6.01 2.49
N ALA A 158 -2.41 -7.16 2.22
CA ALA A 158 -2.26 -7.85 0.94
C ALA A 158 -2.70 -6.97 -0.25
N ALA A 159 -3.81 -6.21 -0.11
CA ALA A 159 -4.25 -5.27 -1.13
C ALA A 159 -3.26 -4.12 -1.35
N ALA A 160 -2.71 -3.54 -0.27
CA ALA A 160 -1.69 -2.51 -0.36
C ALA A 160 -0.40 -3.01 -1.03
N LEU A 161 0.05 -4.24 -0.74
CA LEU A 161 1.18 -4.85 -1.43
C LEU A 161 0.91 -5.11 -2.91
N ASN A 162 -0.32 -5.51 -3.28
CA ASN A 162 -0.70 -5.65 -4.69
C ASN A 162 -0.70 -4.31 -5.43
N ALA A 163 -1.17 -3.25 -4.77
CA ALA A 163 -1.08 -1.88 -5.27
C ALA A 163 0.39 -1.46 -5.46
N ALA A 164 1.25 -1.81 -4.51
CA ALA A 164 2.69 -1.57 -4.57
C ALA A 164 3.39 -2.28 -5.74
N ARG A 165 2.99 -3.51 -6.08
CA ARG A 165 3.54 -4.25 -7.24
C ARG A 165 3.25 -3.54 -8.56
N THR A 166 2.10 -2.87 -8.65
CA THR A 166 1.64 -2.19 -9.87
C THR A 166 1.93 -0.68 -9.86
N GLY A 167 2.41 -0.13 -8.74
CA GLY A 167 2.60 1.31 -8.56
C GLY A 167 1.28 2.09 -8.47
N ASN A 168 0.17 1.44 -8.11
CA ASN A 168 -1.12 2.09 -7.97
C ASN A 168 -1.23 2.80 -6.61
N THR A 169 -1.05 4.12 -6.57
CA THR A 169 -1.13 4.89 -5.34
C THR A 169 -2.55 5.34 -4.96
N ALA A 170 -3.57 4.96 -5.74
CA ALA A 170 -4.96 5.17 -5.35
C ALA A 170 -5.33 4.26 -4.16
N THR A 171 -6.13 4.79 -3.23
CA THR A 171 -6.63 4.00 -2.10
C THR A 171 -7.46 2.82 -2.58
N VAL A 172 -7.10 1.62 -2.13
CA VAL A 172 -7.85 0.40 -2.42
C VAL A 172 -8.92 0.19 -1.34
N THR A 173 -10.18 0.03 -1.72
CA THR A 173 -11.29 -0.22 -0.79
C THR A 173 -11.72 -1.68 -0.82
N LEU A 174 -11.71 -2.36 0.33
CA LEU A 174 -12.15 -3.76 0.47
C LEU A 174 -13.45 -3.88 1.25
N ALA A 175 -14.39 -4.67 0.75
CA ALA A 175 -15.57 -5.06 1.53
C ALA A 175 -15.25 -6.22 2.49
N ASP A 176 -16.10 -6.47 3.49
CA ASP A 176 -16.07 -7.76 4.18
C ASP A 176 -16.50 -8.83 3.18
N ASP A 177 -15.76 -9.95 3.12
CA ASP A 177 -16.16 -11.11 2.31
C ASP A 177 -17.32 -11.82 3.01
N ALA A 178 -18.53 -11.25 2.96
CA ALA A 178 -19.73 -11.99 3.30
C ALA A 178 -19.92 -13.23 2.39
N GLU A 179 -19.20 -13.30 1.25
CA GLU A 179 -19.21 -14.44 0.33
C GLU A 179 -18.36 -15.64 0.80
N ASN A 180 -17.53 -15.51 1.85
CA ASN A 180 -16.77 -16.66 2.38
C ASN A 180 -16.93 -16.89 3.89
N ALA A 181 -17.96 -16.28 4.48
CA ALA A 181 -18.48 -16.66 5.78
C ALA A 181 -19.52 -17.80 5.59
N ALA A 182 -19.00 -19.02 5.41
CA ALA A 182 -19.69 -20.33 5.45
C ALA A 182 -20.45 -20.82 4.19
N PRO A 183 -20.12 -22.03 3.70
CA PRO A 183 -21.10 -23.03 3.33
C PRO A 183 -21.27 -24.03 4.49
N ASP A 184 -21.86 -23.61 5.61
CA ASP A 184 -22.24 -24.56 6.69
C ASP A 184 -23.53 -24.13 7.40
N ALA A 185 -24.57 -23.83 6.61
CA ALA A 185 -25.93 -23.69 7.12
C ALA A 185 -27.01 -24.13 6.11
N ALA A 186 -26.64 -24.95 5.12
CA ALA A 186 -27.59 -25.51 4.16
C ALA A 186 -27.21 -26.93 3.73
N GLN A 187 -27.05 -27.83 4.71
CA GLN A 187 -27.43 -29.22 4.55
C GLN A 187 -28.44 -29.57 5.65
N THR A 188 -29.70 -29.18 5.44
CA THR A 188 -30.79 -30.06 5.86
C THR A 188 -30.78 -31.24 4.89
N ASP A 189 -29.85 -32.17 5.12
CA ASP A 189 -29.92 -33.49 4.51
C ASP A 189 -30.96 -34.31 5.26
N SER A 190 -31.84 -34.90 4.46
CA SER A 190 -32.94 -35.72 4.90
C SER A 190 -32.39 -37.12 5.18
N ALA A 191 -32.23 -37.50 6.44
CA ALA A 191 -32.08 -38.92 6.79
C ALA A 191 -32.38 -39.20 8.26
N GLN A 192 -33.33 -40.12 8.43
CA GLN A 192 -33.82 -40.82 9.64
C GLN A 192 -34.92 -40.15 10.45
#